data_AF-A0A9E5Y8Z5-F1
#
_entry.id   AF-A0A9E5Y8Z5-F1
#
_cell.length_a   1.000
_cell.length_b   1.000
_cell.length_c   1.000
_cell.angle_alpha   90.00
_cell.angle_beta   90.00
_cell.angle_gamma   90.00
#
_symmetry.space_group_name_H-M   'P 1'
#
loop_
_entity.id
_entity.type
_entity.pdbx_description
1 polymer ?
#
loop_
_entity_poly.entity_id
_entity_poly.type
_entity_poly.pdbx_seq_one_letter_code
_entity_poly.pdbx_strand_id
1 'polypeptide(L)' 'MGERKALGFIFVTYINDHDPYHVHVCKDGRELFRFDIVNQKSLEKGIRITGKVRKALKQVGYLK' A
#
# COMPACT_ATOMS: atom_id res chain seq x y z
N MET A 1 11.09 6.63 7.69
CA MET A 1 9.81 6.84 7.00
C MET A 1 10.14 6.81 5.52
N GLY A 2 9.43 6.02 4.74
CA GLY A 2 9.67 5.89 3.30
C GLY A 2 8.43 6.32 2.53
N GLU A 3 8.64 7.04 1.42
CA GLU A 3 7.57 7.39 0.48
C GLU A 3 7.94 6.85 -0.91
N ARG A 4 7.00 6.15 -1.55
CA ARG A 4 7.11 5.75 -2.97
C ARG A 4 5.88 6.22 -3.73
N LYS A 5 6.04 6.57 -5.00
CA LYS A 5 4.94 7.02 -5.86
C LYS A 5 4.89 6.19 -7.14
N ALA A 6 3.71 5.72 -7.52
CA ALA A 6 3.49 5.04 -8.79
C ALA A 6 2.05 5.15 -9.26
N LEU A 7 1.86 5.39 -10.56
CA LEU A 7 0.54 5.41 -11.22
C LEU A 7 -0.52 6.33 -10.54
N GLY A 8 -0.08 7.40 -9.88
CA GLY A 8 -0.94 8.33 -9.15
C GLY A 8 -1.26 7.92 -7.71
N PHE A 9 -0.66 6.84 -7.20
CA PHE A 9 -0.73 6.42 -5.81
C PHE A 9 0.55 6.81 -5.07
N ILE A 10 0.40 7.09 -3.77
CA ILE A 10 1.48 7.37 -2.84
C ILE A 10 1.48 6.24 -1.80
N PHE A 11 2.65 5.71 -1.51
CA PHE A 11 2.87 4.57 -0.63
C PHE A 11 3.78 5.01 0.50
N VAL A 12 3.26 5.04 1.73
CA VAL A 12 3.98 5.57 2.89
C VAL A 12 4.24 4.47 3.91
N THR A 13 5.48 4.33 4.36
CA THR A 13 5.87 3.47 5.47
C THR A 13 6.33 4.32 6.65
N TYR A 14 5.80 4.05 7.83
CA TYR A 14 6.18 4.73 9.06
C TYR A 14 7.24 3.91 9.82
N ILE A 15 8.10 4.58 10.59
CA ILE A 15 9.14 3.88 11.38
C ILE A 15 8.52 3.14 12.57
N ASN A 16 7.40 3.67 13.08
CA ASN A 16 6.64 3.12 14.20
C ASN A 16 5.49 2.19 13.78
N ASP A 17 5.51 1.74 12.52
CA ASP A 17 4.50 0.82 12.01
C ASP A 17 4.63 -0.52 12.73
N HIS A 18 3.59 -0.92 13.45
CA HIS A 18 3.57 -2.17 14.21
C HIS A 18 3.25 -3.36 13.30
N ASP A 19 3.71 -4.55 13.71
CA ASP A 19 3.43 -5.81 13.01
C ASP A 19 1.91 -6.04 12.80
N PRO A 20 1.46 -6.49 11.62
CA PRO A 20 2.24 -6.87 10.42
C PRO A 20 2.78 -5.66 9.66
N TYR A 21 3.98 -5.79 9.08
CA TYR A 21 4.60 -4.72 8.29
C TYR A 21 3.73 -4.34 7.09
N HIS A 22 3.21 -3.10 7.10
CA HIS A 22 2.29 -2.61 6.09
C HIS A 22 2.73 -1.27 5.50
N VAL A 23 2.05 -0.92 4.40
CA VAL A 23 2.23 0.36 3.71
C VAL A 23 0.90 1.04 3.54
N HIS A 24 0.86 2.33 3.82
CA HIS A 24 -0.32 3.17 3.65
C HIS A 24 -0.44 3.55 2.17
N VAL A 25 -1.55 3.15 1.55
CA VAL A 25 -1.84 3.42 0.14
C VAL A 25 -2.74 4.64 0.07
N CYS A 26 -2.20 5.75 -0.41
CA CYS A 26 -2.90 7.01 -0.57
C CYS A 26 -3.10 7.34 -2.06
N LYS A 27 -4.17 8.06 -2.37
CA LYS A 27 -4.44 8.61 -3.69
C LYS A 27 -5.16 9.94 -3.56
N ASP A 28 -4.77 10.93 -4.35
CA ASP A 28 -5.41 12.26 -4.33
C ASP A 28 -5.43 12.89 -2.91
N GLY A 29 -4.37 12.68 -2.13
CA GLY A 29 -4.24 13.17 -0.75
C GLY A 29 -5.07 12.44 0.30
N ARG A 30 -5.77 11.35 -0.07
CA ARG A 30 -6.57 10.54 0.86
C ARG A 30 -5.98 9.14 1.01
N GLU A 31 -5.90 8.66 2.25
CA GLU A 31 -5.59 7.26 2.52
C GLU A 31 -6.77 6.38 2.07
N LEU A 32 -6.48 5.37 1.25
CA LEU A 32 -7.48 4.42 0.76
C LEU A 32 -7.55 3.18 1.65
N PHE A 33 -6.39 2.59 1.94
CA PHE A 33 -6.24 1.38 2.76
C PHE A 33 -4.76 1.15 3.11
N ARG A 34 -4.52 0.25 4.03
CA ARG A 34 -3.20 -0.27 4.39
C ARG A 34 -3.00 -1.64 3.76
N PHE A 35 -1.85 -1.82 3.14
CA PHE A 35 -1.48 -3.06 2.47
C PHE A 35 -0.44 -3.81 3.29
N ASP A 36 -0.82 -5.01 3.74
CA ASP A 36 0.07 -5.97 4.38
C ASP A 36 1.03 -6.55 3.34
N ILE A 37 2.31 -6.18 3.46
CA ILE A 37 3.36 -6.60 2.53
C ILE A 37 3.68 -8.09 2.73
N VAL A 38 3.54 -8.59 3.95
CA VAL A 38 3.87 -9.97 4.32
C VAL A 38 2.82 -10.93 3.78
N ASN A 39 1.53 -10.65 4.06
CA ASN A 39 0.42 -11.51 3.62
C ASN A 39 -0.13 -11.13 2.24
N GLN A 40 0.41 -10.07 1.62
CA GLN A 40 -0.02 -9.54 0.31
C GLN A 40 -1.53 -9.26 0.21
N LYS A 41 -2.11 -8.66 1.24
CA LYS A 41 -3.54 -8.36 1.33
C LYS A 41 -3.80 -6.97 1.92
N SER A 42 -4.98 -6.43 1.69
CA SER A 42 -5.45 -5.27 2.44
C SER A 42 -5.69 -5.66 3.91
N LEU A 43 -5.37 -4.76 4.83
CA LEU A 43 -5.76 -4.90 6.23
C LEU A 43 -7.24 -4.54 6.43
N GLU A 44 -7.74 -3.64 5.60
CA GLU A 44 -9.12 -3.17 5.67
C GLU A 44 -10.08 -4.22 5.08
N LYS A 45 -11.08 -4.60 5.89
CA LYS A 45 -12.13 -5.55 5.49
C LYS A 45 -12.90 -5.02 4.26
N GLY A 46 -13.09 -5.88 3.28
CA GLY A 46 -13.87 -5.57 2.07
C GLY A 46 -13.09 -4.83 0.97
N ILE A 47 -11.85 -4.43 1.21
CA ILE A 47 -11.02 -3.81 0.17
C ILE A 47 -10.40 -4.89 -0.71
N ARG A 48 -10.80 -4.94 -1.98
CA ARG A 48 -10.16 -5.81 -2.98
C ARG A 48 -9.11 -5.04 -3.77
N ILE A 49 -7.85 -5.46 -3.65
CA ILE A 49 -6.72 -4.93 -4.43
C ILE A 49 -6.96 -5.25 -5.92
N THR A 50 -7.40 -4.27 -6.72
CA THR A 50 -7.80 -4.49 -8.12
C THR A 50 -7.11 -3.55 -9.11
N GLY A 51 -6.95 -4.02 -10.35
CA GLY A 51 -6.56 -3.20 -11.50
C GLY A 51 -5.28 -2.39 -11.31
N LYS A 52 -5.43 -1.07 -11.26
CA LYS A 52 -4.32 -0.09 -11.28
C LYS A 52 -3.50 -0.09 -10.00
N VAL A 53 -4.12 -0.28 -8.82
CA VAL A 53 -3.39 -0.28 -7.54
C VAL A 53 -2.50 -1.50 -7.40
N ARG A 54 -2.94 -2.66 -7.93
CA ARG A 54 -2.13 -3.89 -7.96
C ARG A 54 -0.87 -3.69 -8.81
N LYS A 55 -0.99 -3.06 -9.98
CA LYS A 55 0.15 -2.71 -10.83
C LYS A 55 1.09 -1.72 -10.14
N ALA A 56 0.53 -0.72 -9.47
CA ALA A 56 1.31 0.27 -8.74
C ALA A 56 2.12 -0.38 -7.61
N LEU A 57 1.48 -1.23 -6.78
CA LEU A 57 2.13 -2.00 -5.72
C LEU A 57 3.28 -2.87 -6.26
N LYS A 58 3.08 -3.52 -7.41
CA LYS A 58 4.13 -4.32 -8.07
C LYS A 58 5.28 -3.46 -8.58
N GLN A 59 4.98 -2.31 -9.17
CA GLN A 59 5.99 -1.38 -9.69
C GLN A 59 6.88 -0.80 -8.58
N VAL A 60 6.32 -0.54 -7.40
CA VAL A 60 7.08 -0.07 -6.23
C VAL A 60 7.68 -1.23 -5.42
N GLY A 61 7.49 -2.48 -5.83
CA GLY A 61 8.10 -3.67 -5.20
C GLY A 61 7.43 -4.15 -3.91
N TYR A 62 6.23 -3.66 -3.57
CA TYR A 62 5.47 -4.13 -2.40
C TYR A 62 4.59 -5.35 -2.69
N LEU A 63 4.38 -5.69 -3.96
CA LEU A 63 3.66 -6.89 -4.39
C LEU A 63 4.55 -7.71 -5.33
N LYS A 64 4.68 -9.02 -5.08
CA LYS A 64 5.44 -9.94 -5.96
C LYS A 64 4.55 -10.49 -7.08
#